data_AF-A0A2N0PLK2-F1
#
_entry.id   AF-A0A2N0PLK2-F1
#
_cell.length_a   1.000
_cell.length_b   1.000
_cell.length_c   1.000
_cell.angle_alpha   90.00
_cell.angle_beta   90.00
_cell.angle_gamma   90.00
#
_symmetry.space_group_name_H-M   'P 1'
#
loop_
_entity.id
_entity.type
_entity.pdbx_description
1 polymer ?
#
loop_
_entity_poly.entity_id
_entity_poly.type
_entity_poly.pdbx_seq_one_letter_code
_entity_poly.pdbx_strand_id
1 'polypeptide(L)'
;MKLIRTIFFFSILFTHHVINVFSYKDWLSFGGTGINNNRNGDEEEIISPINVGSLKVKFIVETGSSVSATPVTFQNNIYFPDWSGNLYSVNAQTGQINWAYNISLSYIPQPSDPRVLSRTTIAIDPVEKLLVFGTQVSDNGSNPYIVAVDLDGRLVWSTLLDNHPHAVITQSATIYDGGVYVGVSSKEEAASSSIPNYQCCTFRGSFVKLDLKTGNIIWKTFMLPDNNGRSDLYSGNAVWGSAPAIDPVNKLVYIATGNNYETPSYVADCVANASNSVDMMKCHDPNNHFDAILALNIDTGEIVWSRKTAGLDNWTVACVFNQTNPQNCPTPAGPDYDFGQAPLLVNTCYSSGECIQLVIATAKSGITWALNAATGEIIWSTNSGPGAVGGGSLFGCATDGKRYFVSQANANNLQYVLDKPAPGSPSTIYSGAIVALDITTGGILWQTANKLQSGGTAPISYSNGVVYYPSYDTNGTLFALNAETGETLFEFQTIGALNCGPSIVNGVVYVGSGYGQAVNNKVYALAPL
;
A
#
# COMPACT_ATOMS: atom_id res chain seq x y z
N MET A 1 31.23 -14.18 -76.90
CA MET A 1 29.98 -13.43 -76.68
C MET A 1 29.35 -13.89 -75.37
N LYS A 2 29.58 -13.18 -74.26
CA LYS A 2 28.79 -13.29 -73.01
C LYS A 2 28.95 -11.97 -72.25
N LEU A 3 27.81 -11.32 -72.08
CA LEU A 3 27.63 -9.94 -71.62
C LEU A 3 27.63 -9.89 -70.09
N ILE A 4 28.34 -8.92 -69.52
CA ILE A 4 28.31 -8.56 -68.10
C ILE A 4 27.07 -7.68 -67.88
N ARG A 5 26.25 -7.98 -66.86
CA ARG A 5 25.15 -7.11 -66.41
C ARG A 5 25.46 -6.58 -65.00
N THR A 6 25.74 -5.30 -64.95
CA THR A 6 25.84 -4.47 -63.74
C THR A 6 24.44 -4.14 -63.23
N ILE A 7 24.19 -4.32 -61.93
CA ILE A 7 22.94 -3.93 -61.26
C ILE A 7 23.20 -2.61 -60.51
N PHE A 8 22.41 -1.58 -60.81
CA PHE A 8 22.37 -0.32 -60.06
C PHE A 8 21.41 -0.47 -58.87
N PHE A 9 21.88 -0.12 -57.66
CA PHE A 9 21.03 0.08 -56.49
C PHE A 9 20.56 1.55 -56.45
N PHE A 10 19.26 1.78 -56.45
CA PHE A 10 18.66 3.07 -56.08
C PHE A 10 18.34 3.03 -54.59
N SER A 11 18.97 3.92 -53.81
CA SER A 11 18.62 4.16 -52.40
C SER A 11 17.52 5.21 -52.34
N ILE A 12 16.35 4.84 -51.81
CA ILE A 12 15.29 5.77 -51.46
C ILE A 12 15.40 6.01 -49.95
N LEU A 13 15.86 7.19 -49.56
CA LEU A 13 15.79 7.66 -48.17
C LEU A 13 14.33 7.97 -47.82
N PHE A 14 13.73 7.14 -46.95
CA PHE A 14 12.57 7.54 -46.18
C PHE A 14 13.05 8.17 -44.87
N THR A 15 12.99 9.50 -44.79
CA THR A 15 13.06 10.20 -43.51
C THR A 15 11.75 9.97 -42.77
N HIS A 16 11.72 9.03 -41.83
CA HIS A 16 10.66 8.96 -40.84
C HIS A 16 10.82 10.12 -39.86
N HIS A 17 10.02 11.18 -40.05
CA HIS A 17 9.62 12.00 -38.91
C HIS A 17 8.73 11.14 -38.01
N VAL A 18 9.36 10.44 -37.08
CA VAL A 18 8.68 9.92 -35.89
C VAL A 18 8.30 11.15 -35.08
N ILE A 19 7.04 11.55 -35.18
CA ILE A 19 6.45 12.44 -34.20
C ILE A 19 6.48 11.64 -32.90
N ASN A 20 7.29 12.08 -31.94
CA ASN A 20 7.27 11.57 -30.56
C ASN A 20 5.92 11.94 -29.95
N VAL A 21 4.96 11.01 -29.99
CA VAL A 21 3.66 11.16 -29.37
C VAL A 21 3.74 10.49 -27.99
N PHE A 22 4.06 11.32 -26.98
CA PHE A 22 4.01 11.09 -25.52
C PHE A 22 4.92 9.99 -24.94
N SER A 23 6.17 10.37 -24.62
CA SER A 23 6.92 9.76 -23.51
C SER A 23 6.75 10.67 -22.29
N TYR A 24 5.68 10.44 -21.52
CA TYR A 24 5.70 10.81 -20.11
C TYR A 24 5.78 9.48 -19.36
N LYS A 25 6.94 9.25 -18.75
CA LYS A 25 7.15 8.21 -17.76
C LYS A 25 6.28 8.65 -16.58
N ASP A 26 5.16 7.98 -16.31
CA ASP A 26 4.11 8.46 -15.38
C ASP A 26 3.97 7.52 -14.18
N TRP A 27 3.68 8.07 -13.00
CA TRP A 27 3.43 7.30 -11.78
C TRP A 27 1.92 7.10 -11.60
N LEU A 28 1.39 5.94 -12.01
CA LEU A 28 -0.04 5.76 -12.26
C LEU A 28 -0.85 5.26 -11.07
N SER A 29 -0.22 4.71 -10.04
CA SER A 29 -0.94 4.08 -8.93
C SER A 29 -0.15 4.09 -7.63
N PHE A 30 -0.72 3.49 -6.57
CA PHE A 30 0.04 3.21 -5.36
C PHE A 30 1.32 2.43 -5.66
N GLY A 31 1.27 1.47 -6.57
CA GLY A 31 2.37 0.54 -6.83
C GLY A 31 3.55 1.11 -7.60
N GLY A 32 3.48 2.36 -8.07
CA GLY A 32 4.45 2.91 -9.02
C GLY A 32 3.90 3.00 -10.42
N THR A 33 4.76 2.72 -11.40
CA THR A 33 4.44 2.69 -12.83
C THR A 33 3.68 1.42 -13.24
N GLY A 34 3.70 0.36 -12.42
CA GLY A 34 3.19 -0.97 -12.78
C GLY A 34 2.17 -1.56 -11.80
N ILE A 35 1.78 -2.81 -12.09
CA ILE A 35 0.76 -3.59 -11.36
C ILE A 35 1.35 -4.55 -10.31
N ASN A 36 2.66 -4.51 -10.09
CA ASN A 36 3.38 -5.43 -9.21
C ASN A 36 3.53 -4.91 -7.78
N ASN A 37 3.01 -3.72 -7.48
CA ASN A 37 3.13 -3.05 -6.19
C ASN A 37 4.59 -2.87 -5.72
N ASN A 38 5.53 -2.68 -6.65
CA ASN A 38 6.98 -2.61 -6.36
C ASN A 38 7.45 -1.24 -5.86
N ARG A 39 6.58 -0.22 -5.87
CA ARG A 39 6.86 1.17 -5.45
C ARG A 39 8.08 1.75 -6.15
N ASN A 40 8.23 1.42 -7.43
CA ASN A 40 9.39 1.78 -8.23
C ASN A 40 8.99 2.73 -9.38
N GLY A 41 9.80 3.77 -9.57
CA GLY A 41 9.81 4.56 -10.79
C GLY A 41 10.73 3.92 -11.82
N ASP A 42 10.35 2.76 -12.38
CA ASP A 42 11.22 1.90 -13.24
C ASP A 42 11.84 2.62 -14.44
N GLU A 43 11.33 3.80 -14.80
CA GLU A 43 11.82 4.60 -15.91
C GLU A 43 12.48 5.92 -15.47
N GLU A 44 12.44 6.28 -14.19
CA GLU A 44 13.15 7.47 -13.70
C GLU A 44 14.67 7.26 -13.79
N GLU A 45 15.37 8.16 -14.47
CA GLU A 45 16.82 8.08 -14.69
C GLU A 45 17.55 9.38 -14.33
N ILE A 46 16.80 10.45 -13.99
CA ILE A 46 17.34 11.80 -13.78
C ILE A 46 17.84 11.93 -12.35
N ILE A 47 17.02 11.62 -11.35
CA ILE A 47 17.47 11.65 -9.95
C ILE A 47 18.19 10.34 -9.63
N SER A 48 19.40 10.44 -9.09
CA SER A 48 20.27 9.31 -8.74
C SER A 48 21.06 9.63 -7.46
N PRO A 49 21.86 8.69 -6.92
CA PRO A 49 22.73 8.97 -5.80
C PRO A 49 23.68 10.16 -6.01
N ILE A 50 24.00 10.50 -7.27
CA ILE A 50 24.93 11.58 -7.61
C ILE A 50 24.33 12.96 -7.38
N ASN A 51 23.04 13.14 -7.63
CA ASN A 51 22.41 14.47 -7.63
C ASN A 51 21.24 14.62 -6.64
N VAL A 52 20.79 13.55 -5.98
CA VAL A 52 19.70 13.63 -4.99
C VAL A 52 20.01 14.62 -3.85
N GLY A 53 21.28 14.79 -3.49
CA GLY A 53 21.71 15.80 -2.52
C GLY A 53 21.47 17.26 -2.92
N SER A 54 21.12 17.52 -4.19
CA SER A 54 20.88 18.86 -4.73
C SER A 54 19.39 19.23 -4.86
N LEU A 55 18.49 18.33 -4.48
CA LEU A 55 17.05 18.56 -4.58
C LEU A 55 16.63 19.84 -3.84
N LYS A 56 15.79 20.65 -4.49
CA LYS A 56 15.17 21.84 -3.92
C LYS A 56 13.69 21.87 -4.22
N VAL A 57 12.96 22.66 -3.44
CA VAL A 57 11.54 22.93 -3.68
C VAL A 57 11.38 23.59 -5.06
N LYS A 58 10.73 22.87 -5.95
CA LYS A 58 10.28 23.36 -7.26
C LYS A 58 9.02 24.20 -7.11
N PHE A 59 8.04 23.68 -6.37
CA PHE A 59 6.83 24.38 -5.95
C PHE A 59 6.18 23.67 -4.76
N ILE A 60 5.20 24.35 -4.14
CA ILE A 60 4.36 23.84 -3.06
C ILE A 60 2.91 24.07 -3.46
N VAL A 61 2.07 23.06 -3.24
CA VAL A 61 0.61 23.16 -3.39
C VAL A 61 -0.01 23.19 -2.00
N GLU A 62 -0.80 24.23 -1.72
CA GLU A 62 -1.60 24.30 -0.49
C GLU A 62 -2.94 23.56 -0.69
N THR A 63 -3.37 22.82 0.32
CA THR A 63 -4.55 21.94 0.29
C THR A 63 -5.47 22.20 1.49
N GLY A 64 -6.65 21.58 1.52
CA GLY A 64 -7.62 21.79 2.60
C GLY A 64 -7.25 21.09 3.91
N SER A 65 -6.54 19.95 3.84
CA SER A 65 -6.04 19.20 5.02
C SER A 65 -4.81 18.36 4.64
N SER A 66 -4.41 17.44 5.52
CA SER A 66 -3.32 16.49 5.26
C SER A 66 -3.49 15.74 3.94
N VAL A 67 -2.38 15.33 3.34
CA VAL A 67 -2.33 14.47 2.14
C VAL A 67 -1.49 13.23 2.46
N SER A 68 -2.15 12.11 2.75
CA SER A 68 -1.48 10.83 3.04
C SER A 68 -1.46 9.85 1.85
N ALA A 69 -2.22 10.14 0.80
CA ALA A 69 -2.16 9.40 -0.45
C ALA A 69 -0.88 9.76 -1.21
N THR A 70 -0.26 8.81 -1.91
CA THR A 70 0.83 9.10 -2.85
C THR A 70 0.28 9.95 -3.99
N PRO A 71 0.85 11.13 -4.28
CA PRO A 71 0.49 11.87 -5.49
C PRO A 71 0.81 11.02 -6.72
N VAL A 72 -0.15 10.84 -7.61
CA VAL A 72 0.06 10.13 -8.89
C VAL A 72 0.18 11.14 -10.01
N THR A 73 0.89 10.78 -11.06
CA THR A 73 1.12 11.66 -12.21
C THR A 73 0.63 11.01 -13.48
N PHE A 74 -0.04 11.80 -14.32
CA PHE A 74 -0.42 11.40 -15.67
C PHE A 74 -0.55 12.61 -16.56
N GLN A 75 0.01 12.55 -17.78
CA GLN A 75 -0.10 13.61 -18.79
C GLN A 75 0.10 15.00 -18.21
N ASN A 76 1.18 15.16 -17.44
CA ASN A 76 1.59 16.45 -16.90
C ASN A 76 0.68 17.05 -15.81
N ASN A 77 -0.13 16.21 -15.18
CA ASN A 77 -0.91 16.57 -14.01
C ASN A 77 -0.53 15.66 -12.85
N ILE A 78 -0.73 16.17 -11.64
CA ILE A 78 -0.62 15.45 -10.39
C ILE A 78 -2.04 15.32 -9.83
N TYR A 79 -2.41 14.13 -9.38
CA TYR A 79 -3.71 13.85 -8.78
C TYR A 79 -3.54 13.27 -7.38
N PHE A 80 -4.35 13.75 -6.44
CA PHE A 80 -4.37 13.25 -5.06
C PHE A 80 -5.64 13.73 -4.32
N PRO A 81 -6.14 12.96 -3.34
CA PRO A 81 -7.14 13.43 -2.39
C PRO A 81 -6.50 14.03 -1.12
N ASP A 82 -7.30 14.77 -0.35
CA ASP A 82 -6.94 15.22 1.00
C ASP A 82 -7.95 14.79 2.09
N TRP A 83 -7.54 14.98 3.35
CA TRP A 83 -8.35 14.64 4.53
C TRP A 83 -9.50 15.62 4.83
N SER A 84 -9.67 16.69 4.04
CA SER A 84 -10.86 17.55 4.08
C SER A 84 -11.94 17.11 3.09
N GLY A 85 -11.68 16.03 2.35
CA GLY A 85 -12.61 15.44 1.41
C GLY A 85 -12.56 16.09 0.03
N ASN A 86 -11.42 16.67 -0.37
CA ASN A 86 -11.23 17.17 -1.72
C ASN A 86 -10.42 16.20 -2.57
N LEU A 87 -10.74 16.14 -3.86
CA LEU A 87 -9.93 15.52 -4.92
C LEU A 87 -9.29 16.62 -5.76
N TYR A 88 -7.98 16.56 -5.99
CA TYR A 88 -7.23 17.59 -6.72
C TYR A 88 -6.69 17.08 -8.05
N SER A 89 -6.61 18.01 -9.01
CA SER A 89 -5.66 17.97 -10.12
C SER A 89 -4.79 19.23 -10.11
N VAL A 90 -3.49 19.04 -10.30
CA VAL A 90 -2.49 20.12 -10.27
C VAL A 90 -1.57 20.00 -11.47
N ASN A 91 -1.23 21.10 -12.12
CA ASN A 91 -0.25 21.11 -13.19
C ASN A 91 1.16 20.75 -12.67
N ALA A 92 1.80 19.74 -13.26
CA ALA A 92 3.05 19.16 -12.75
C ALA A 92 4.31 20.01 -13.00
N GLN A 93 4.26 21.04 -13.88
CA GLN A 93 5.36 22.02 -13.97
C GLN A 93 5.23 23.16 -12.99
N THR A 94 4.02 23.70 -12.85
CA THR A 94 3.81 25.01 -12.21
C THR A 94 3.29 24.91 -10.78
N GLY A 95 2.70 23.78 -10.39
CA GLY A 95 2.02 23.63 -9.11
C GLY A 95 0.65 24.34 -9.04
N GLN A 96 0.15 24.87 -10.16
CA GLN A 96 -1.18 25.49 -10.19
C GLN A 96 -2.27 24.43 -10.13
N ILE A 97 -3.25 24.62 -9.25
CA ILE A 97 -4.43 23.76 -9.16
C ILE A 97 -5.26 23.96 -10.42
N ASN A 98 -5.47 22.88 -11.18
CA ASN A 98 -6.37 22.86 -12.34
C ASN A 98 -7.83 22.86 -11.88
N TRP A 99 -8.14 21.98 -10.91
CA TRP A 99 -9.43 21.86 -10.28
C TRP A 99 -9.32 21.18 -8.91
N ALA A 100 -10.31 21.42 -8.05
CA ALA A 100 -10.48 20.74 -6.78
C ALA A 100 -11.99 20.52 -6.52
N TYR A 101 -12.40 19.27 -6.33
CA TYR A 101 -13.81 18.91 -6.11
C TYR A 101 -14.01 18.26 -4.74
N ASN A 102 -15.06 18.68 -4.04
CA ASN A 102 -15.47 18.01 -2.80
C ASN A 102 -16.10 16.66 -3.12
N ILE A 103 -15.53 15.59 -2.55
CA ILE A 103 -15.90 14.19 -2.82
C ILE A 103 -17.35 13.92 -2.46
N SER A 104 -17.77 14.32 -1.25
CA SER A 104 -19.13 14.09 -0.77
C SER A 104 -20.16 14.72 -1.71
N LEU A 105 -19.98 15.99 -2.04
CA LEU A 105 -20.92 16.75 -2.87
C LEU A 105 -20.92 16.34 -4.34
N SER A 106 -19.77 15.90 -4.87
CA SER A 106 -19.59 15.71 -6.32
C SER A 106 -19.82 14.26 -6.77
N TYR A 107 -19.57 13.28 -5.90
CA TYR A 107 -19.42 11.88 -6.34
C TYR A 107 -20.28 10.86 -5.59
N ILE A 108 -20.83 11.24 -4.43
CA ILE A 108 -21.63 10.34 -3.58
C ILE A 108 -23.12 10.66 -3.76
N PRO A 109 -24.02 9.64 -3.84
CA PRO A 109 -25.46 9.85 -3.89
C PRO A 109 -25.97 10.72 -2.73
N GLN A 110 -26.81 11.71 -3.04
CA GLN A 110 -27.33 12.66 -2.07
C GLN A 110 -28.67 12.21 -1.47
N PRO A 111 -28.91 12.46 -0.16
CA PRO A 111 -28.00 13.11 0.79
C PRO A 111 -26.86 12.17 1.24
N SER A 112 -25.64 12.69 1.29
CA SER A 112 -24.47 11.96 1.80
C SER A 112 -23.91 12.58 3.09
N ASP A 113 -23.10 11.81 3.81
CA ASP A 113 -22.35 12.34 4.95
C ASP A 113 -21.37 13.42 4.44
N PRO A 114 -21.41 14.67 4.95
CA PRO A 114 -20.51 15.73 4.50
C PRO A 114 -19.04 15.46 4.83
N ARG A 115 -18.75 14.44 5.66
CA ARG A 115 -17.39 14.07 6.11
C ARG A 115 -16.76 12.99 5.26
N VAL A 116 -17.37 12.62 4.12
CA VAL A 116 -16.76 11.67 3.18
C VAL A 116 -15.46 12.24 2.63
N LEU A 117 -14.42 11.41 2.66
CA LEU A 117 -13.09 11.73 2.19
C LEU A 117 -12.42 10.51 1.55
N SER A 118 -11.25 10.70 0.96
CA SER A 118 -10.41 9.60 0.50
C SER A 118 -9.00 9.73 1.06
N ARG A 119 -8.42 8.58 1.42
CA ARG A 119 -6.99 8.43 1.76
C ARG A 119 -6.27 7.50 0.79
N THR A 120 -7.00 6.91 -0.16
CA THR A 120 -6.45 5.95 -1.11
C THR A 120 -5.61 6.69 -2.13
N THR A 121 -4.49 6.11 -2.53
CA THR A 121 -3.81 6.58 -3.74
C THR A 121 -4.70 6.28 -4.94
N ILE A 122 -4.87 7.27 -5.81
CA ILE A 122 -5.66 7.15 -7.02
C ILE A 122 -4.96 6.15 -7.96
N ALA A 123 -5.73 5.29 -8.60
CA ALA A 123 -5.25 4.47 -9.72
C ALA A 123 -5.71 5.10 -11.04
N ILE A 124 -4.79 5.25 -11.98
CA ILE A 124 -5.05 5.84 -13.29
C ILE A 124 -5.01 4.76 -14.36
N ASP A 125 -6.08 4.66 -15.15
CA ASP A 125 -6.03 3.93 -16.41
C ASP A 125 -5.62 4.88 -17.54
N PRO A 126 -4.46 4.69 -18.19
CA PRO A 126 -3.97 5.61 -19.21
C PRO A 126 -4.73 5.52 -20.55
N VAL A 127 -5.47 4.42 -20.79
CA VAL A 127 -6.18 4.16 -22.05
C VAL A 127 -7.56 4.82 -22.01
N GLU A 128 -8.35 4.49 -20.99
CA GLU A 128 -9.68 5.04 -20.74
C GLU A 128 -9.60 6.43 -20.09
N LYS A 129 -8.42 6.82 -19.58
CA LYS A 129 -8.17 8.12 -18.93
C LYS A 129 -9.08 8.35 -17.72
N LEU A 130 -9.21 7.31 -16.89
CA LEU A 130 -10.03 7.32 -15.69
C LEU A 130 -9.15 7.35 -14.43
N LEU A 131 -9.58 8.13 -13.45
CA LEU A 131 -9.03 8.19 -12.10
C LEU A 131 -9.96 7.42 -11.18
N VAL A 132 -9.44 6.40 -10.49
CA VAL A 132 -10.22 5.53 -9.60
C VAL A 132 -9.70 5.62 -8.17
N PHE A 133 -10.61 5.83 -7.21
CA PHE A 133 -10.26 5.93 -5.79
C PHE A 133 -11.38 5.41 -4.89
N GLY A 134 -10.99 5.03 -3.66
CA GLY A 134 -11.92 4.57 -2.64
C GLY A 134 -12.24 5.64 -1.60
N THR A 135 -13.41 5.55 -0.99
CA THR A 135 -13.87 6.52 0.02
C THR A 135 -14.00 5.93 1.41
N GLN A 136 -14.05 6.83 2.39
CA GLN A 136 -14.31 6.55 3.79
C GLN A 136 -14.89 7.79 4.47
N VAL A 137 -15.16 7.71 5.77
CA VAL A 137 -15.47 8.88 6.63
C VAL A 137 -14.41 9.02 7.71
N SER A 138 -14.37 10.16 8.42
CA SER A 138 -13.37 10.43 9.46
C SER A 138 -13.68 9.77 10.81
N ASP A 139 -14.95 9.52 11.14
CA ASP A 139 -15.40 8.89 12.39
C ASP A 139 -15.70 7.39 12.22
N ASN A 140 -16.43 6.76 13.14
CA ASN A 140 -16.83 5.35 13.05
C ASN A 140 -17.98 5.10 12.06
N GLY A 141 -18.29 5.98 11.11
CA GLY A 141 -19.33 5.72 10.11
C GLY A 141 -18.87 4.77 8.98
N SER A 142 -19.66 4.76 7.90
CA SER A 142 -19.43 3.92 6.72
C SER A 142 -19.60 4.74 5.44
N ASN A 143 -18.68 4.55 4.50
CA ASN A 143 -18.80 5.04 3.13
C ASN A 143 -17.86 4.25 2.20
N PRO A 144 -18.12 2.96 1.91
CA PRO A 144 -17.22 2.12 1.14
C PRO A 144 -17.50 2.23 -0.37
N TYR A 145 -17.42 3.44 -0.93
CA TYR A 145 -17.58 3.62 -2.38
C TYR A 145 -16.24 3.49 -3.10
N ILE A 146 -16.27 2.92 -4.30
CA ILE A 146 -15.28 3.18 -5.34
C ILE A 146 -15.88 4.18 -6.31
N VAL A 147 -15.08 5.17 -6.70
CA VAL A 147 -15.47 6.24 -7.60
C VAL A 147 -14.50 6.25 -8.78
N ALA A 148 -15.04 6.38 -9.99
CA ALA A 148 -14.26 6.73 -11.17
C ALA A 148 -14.67 8.11 -11.70
N VAL A 149 -13.67 8.93 -12.00
CA VAL A 149 -13.84 10.24 -12.64
C VAL A 149 -12.96 10.35 -13.88
N ASP A 150 -13.33 11.22 -14.82
CA ASP A 150 -12.48 11.60 -15.94
C ASP A 150 -11.31 12.52 -15.49
N LEU A 151 -10.39 12.85 -16.39
CA LEU A 151 -9.23 13.73 -16.08
C LEU A 151 -9.63 15.18 -15.73
N ASP A 152 -10.86 15.59 -16.05
CA ASP A 152 -11.44 16.90 -15.70
C ASP A 152 -12.19 16.83 -14.35
N GLY A 153 -12.17 15.69 -13.67
CA GLY A 153 -12.81 15.45 -12.38
C GLY A 153 -14.33 15.24 -12.47
N ARG A 154 -14.89 14.95 -13.64
CA ARG A 154 -16.32 14.66 -13.78
C ARG A 154 -16.60 13.21 -13.42
N LEU A 155 -17.65 12.99 -12.63
CA LEU A 155 -18.11 11.66 -12.26
C LEU A 155 -18.43 10.82 -13.51
N VAL A 156 -17.87 9.61 -13.57
CA VAL A 156 -18.25 8.60 -14.55
C VAL A 156 -19.17 7.58 -13.90
N TRP A 157 -18.75 7.02 -12.75
CA TRP A 157 -19.57 6.12 -11.93
C TRP A 157 -19.10 6.12 -10.47
N SER A 158 -19.99 5.70 -9.57
CA SER A 158 -19.67 5.36 -8.19
C SER A 158 -20.45 4.12 -7.74
N THR A 159 -19.76 3.21 -7.05
CA THR A 159 -20.32 1.90 -6.65
C THR A 159 -20.10 1.65 -5.17
N LEU A 160 -21.18 1.37 -4.44
CA LEU A 160 -21.13 0.96 -3.03
C LEU A 160 -20.71 -0.50 -2.93
N LEU A 161 -19.61 -0.79 -2.22
CA LEU A 161 -19.08 -2.15 -2.12
C LEU A 161 -19.62 -2.98 -0.95
N ASP A 162 -20.09 -2.32 0.10
CA ASP A 162 -20.52 -3.00 1.32
C ASP A 162 -21.58 -2.20 2.08
N ASN A 163 -22.49 -2.91 2.75
CA ASN A 163 -23.59 -2.31 3.52
C ASN A 163 -23.32 -2.30 5.03
N HIS A 164 -22.19 -2.86 5.49
CA HIS A 164 -21.85 -2.87 6.90
C HIS A 164 -21.73 -1.42 7.43
N PRO A 165 -22.27 -1.11 8.62
CA PRO A 165 -22.36 0.27 9.15
C PRO A 165 -21.00 0.91 9.48
N HIS A 166 -19.92 0.13 9.40
CA HIS A 166 -18.55 0.59 9.62
C HIS A 166 -17.60 0.30 8.44
N ALA A 167 -18.11 -0.19 7.30
CA ALA A 167 -17.26 -0.49 6.15
C ALA A 167 -16.70 0.77 5.48
N VAL A 168 -15.44 0.68 5.04
CA VAL A 168 -14.70 1.75 4.39
C VAL A 168 -13.75 1.18 3.34
N ILE A 169 -13.26 2.01 2.41
CA ILE A 169 -12.18 1.65 1.50
C ILE A 169 -10.91 2.38 1.91
N THR A 170 -9.94 1.61 2.41
CA THR A 170 -8.59 2.12 2.73
C THR A 170 -7.52 1.61 1.78
N GLN A 171 -7.75 0.45 1.14
CA GLN A 171 -6.85 -0.10 0.14
C GLN A 171 -6.90 0.75 -1.13
N SER A 172 -5.73 1.06 -1.70
CA SER A 172 -5.67 1.68 -3.03
C SER A 172 -5.96 0.63 -4.10
N ALA A 173 -6.66 0.99 -5.18
CA ALA A 173 -6.98 0.04 -6.23
C ALA A 173 -5.76 -0.25 -7.13
N THR A 174 -5.77 -1.40 -7.78
CA THR A 174 -4.95 -1.68 -8.97
C THR A 174 -5.89 -1.83 -10.16
N ILE A 175 -5.56 -1.21 -11.29
CA ILE A 175 -6.29 -1.35 -12.55
C ILE A 175 -5.52 -2.27 -13.47
N TYR A 176 -6.19 -3.27 -14.02
CA TYR A 176 -5.62 -4.19 -14.99
C TYR A 176 -6.70 -4.82 -15.87
N ASP A 177 -6.46 -4.81 -17.19
CA ASP A 177 -7.30 -5.45 -18.21
C ASP A 177 -8.80 -5.12 -18.07
N GLY A 178 -9.10 -3.81 -17.97
CA GLY A 178 -10.46 -3.32 -17.79
C GLY A 178 -11.10 -3.64 -16.44
N GLY A 179 -10.32 -4.17 -15.47
CA GLY A 179 -10.77 -4.46 -14.11
C GLY A 179 -10.19 -3.51 -13.07
N VAL A 180 -10.99 -3.16 -12.06
CA VAL A 180 -10.55 -2.46 -10.84
C VAL A 180 -10.54 -3.46 -9.70
N TYR A 181 -9.38 -3.67 -9.08
CA TYR A 181 -9.18 -4.65 -8.00
C TYR A 181 -8.94 -3.92 -6.67
N VAL A 182 -9.79 -4.17 -5.68
CA VAL A 182 -9.76 -3.42 -4.41
C VAL A 182 -10.40 -4.20 -3.25
N GLY A 183 -9.83 -4.01 -2.07
CA GLY A 183 -10.26 -4.58 -0.81
C GLY A 183 -11.19 -3.67 -0.01
N VAL A 184 -12.01 -4.29 0.82
CA VAL A 184 -12.92 -3.63 1.75
C VAL A 184 -12.41 -3.84 3.17
N SER A 185 -12.37 -2.76 3.93
CA SER A 185 -11.98 -2.73 5.34
C SER A 185 -13.07 -2.12 6.21
N SER A 186 -12.80 -1.97 7.51
CA SER A 186 -13.80 -1.54 8.47
C SER A 186 -13.22 -0.68 9.57
N LYS A 187 -14.08 0.14 10.16
CA LYS A 187 -13.85 0.86 11.41
C LYS A 187 -14.50 0.21 12.62
N GLU A 188 -15.04 -1.01 12.46
CA GLU A 188 -15.74 -1.71 13.53
C GLU A 188 -14.86 -1.95 14.75
N GLU A 189 -13.54 -2.13 14.58
CA GLU A 189 -12.61 -2.23 15.71
C GLU A 189 -12.58 -0.96 16.57
N ALA A 190 -12.64 0.21 15.95
CA ALA A 190 -12.73 1.48 16.68
C ALA A 190 -14.12 1.65 17.30
N ALA A 191 -15.17 1.24 16.58
CA ALA A 191 -16.54 1.25 17.07
C ALA A 191 -16.72 0.36 18.31
N SER A 192 -16.09 -0.82 18.32
CA SER A 192 -16.15 -1.78 19.42
C SER A 192 -15.70 -1.16 20.75
N SER A 193 -14.71 -0.27 20.71
CA SER A 193 -14.16 0.40 21.89
C SER A 193 -14.92 1.68 22.27
N SER A 194 -15.35 2.46 21.28
CA SER A 194 -15.76 3.87 21.48
C SER A 194 -17.27 4.14 21.43
N ILE A 195 -18.09 3.25 20.86
CA ILE A 195 -19.55 3.41 20.83
C ILE A 195 -20.15 2.73 22.07
N PRO A 196 -20.84 3.45 22.98
CA PRO A 196 -21.40 2.83 24.20
C PRO A 196 -22.34 1.65 23.90
N ASN A 197 -22.15 0.53 24.61
CA ASN A 197 -22.94 -0.70 24.50
C ASN A 197 -22.88 -1.40 23.12
N TYR A 198 -21.87 -1.10 22.31
CA TYR A 198 -21.69 -1.73 21.00
C TYR A 198 -21.52 -3.24 21.12
N GLN A 199 -22.31 -3.99 20.35
CA GLN A 199 -22.22 -5.45 20.27
C GLN A 199 -21.28 -5.81 19.11
N CYS A 200 -20.00 -5.98 19.43
CA CYS A 200 -18.96 -6.35 18.48
C CYS A 200 -18.94 -7.88 18.28
N CYS A 201 -18.63 -8.40 17.09
CA CYS A 201 -18.40 -7.73 15.80
C CYS A 201 -18.96 -8.57 14.65
N THR A 202 -19.31 -7.94 13.53
CA THR A 202 -20.01 -8.59 12.41
C THR A 202 -19.41 -8.31 11.03
N PHE A 203 -18.42 -7.43 10.92
CA PHE A 203 -17.79 -7.11 9.64
C PHE A 203 -17.10 -8.32 9.02
N ARG A 204 -17.21 -8.44 7.69
CA ARG A 204 -16.52 -9.45 6.89
C ARG A 204 -15.66 -8.76 5.84
N GLY A 205 -14.34 -8.85 5.99
CA GLY A 205 -13.40 -8.39 4.98
C GLY A 205 -13.65 -9.07 3.63
N SER A 206 -13.47 -8.32 2.55
CA SER A 206 -13.69 -8.82 1.20
C SER A 206 -12.78 -8.16 0.18
N PHE A 207 -12.60 -8.84 -0.95
CA PHE A 207 -11.87 -8.35 -2.10
C PHE A 207 -12.77 -8.40 -3.33
N VAL A 208 -12.71 -7.35 -4.15
CA VAL A 208 -13.69 -7.08 -5.21
C VAL A 208 -12.97 -6.77 -6.52
N LYS A 209 -13.52 -7.30 -7.63
CA LYS A 209 -13.23 -6.82 -8.97
C LYS A 209 -14.45 -6.11 -9.54
N LEU A 210 -14.24 -4.91 -10.08
CA LEU A 210 -15.25 -4.16 -10.82
C LEU A 210 -14.83 -4.02 -12.29
N ASP A 211 -15.81 -3.87 -13.17
CA ASP A 211 -15.59 -3.40 -14.53
C ASP A 211 -15.20 -1.91 -14.52
N LEU A 212 -14.09 -1.56 -15.15
CA LEU A 212 -13.50 -0.22 -15.13
C LEU A 212 -14.42 0.83 -15.76
N LYS A 213 -15.19 0.48 -16.79
CA LYS A 213 -15.99 1.46 -17.53
C LYS A 213 -17.35 1.71 -16.89
N THR A 214 -17.92 0.69 -16.26
CA THR A 214 -19.29 0.73 -15.73
C THR A 214 -19.37 0.76 -14.22
N GLY A 215 -18.30 0.38 -13.52
CA GLY A 215 -18.32 0.24 -12.06
C GLY A 215 -19.12 -0.97 -11.57
N ASN A 216 -19.58 -1.86 -12.47
CA ASN A 216 -20.32 -3.05 -12.08
C ASN A 216 -19.39 -4.04 -11.36
N ILE A 217 -19.84 -4.59 -10.23
CA ILE A 217 -19.13 -5.66 -9.54
C ILE A 217 -19.16 -6.91 -10.43
N ILE A 218 -17.98 -7.40 -10.80
CA ILE A 218 -17.81 -8.66 -11.55
C ILE A 218 -17.82 -9.84 -10.58
N TRP A 219 -17.04 -9.74 -9.51
CA TRP A 219 -17.03 -10.71 -8.42
C TRP A 219 -16.63 -10.04 -7.10
N LYS A 220 -17.05 -10.66 -5.99
CA LYS A 220 -16.70 -10.29 -4.61
C LYS A 220 -16.44 -11.57 -3.82
N THR A 221 -15.28 -11.63 -3.17
CA THR A 221 -14.85 -12.79 -2.37
C THR A 221 -14.65 -12.35 -0.92
N PHE A 222 -15.28 -13.05 0.02
CA PHE A 222 -15.12 -12.78 1.46
C PHE A 222 -13.92 -13.54 2.03
N MET A 223 -13.22 -12.92 2.97
CA MET A 223 -12.00 -13.46 3.60
C MET A 223 -12.28 -14.31 4.84
N LEU A 224 -13.55 -14.53 5.18
CA LEU A 224 -13.99 -15.37 6.28
C LEU A 224 -15.38 -15.99 6.03
N PRO A 225 -15.71 -17.10 6.72
CA PRO A 225 -17.00 -17.79 6.59
C PRO A 225 -18.20 -16.88 6.80
N ASP A 226 -19.37 -17.26 6.31
CA ASP A 226 -20.57 -16.45 6.56
C ASP A 226 -20.95 -16.45 8.04
N ASN A 227 -20.96 -15.26 8.64
CA ASN A 227 -21.34 -15.05 10.02
C ASN A 227 -22.84 -14.75 10.19
N ASN A 228 -23.61 -14.62 9.09
CA ASN A 228 -25.05 -14.33 9.12
C ASN A 228 -25.40 -13.08 9.98
N GLY A 229 -24.48 -12.10 10.08
CA GLY A 229 -24.64 -10.91 10.92
C GLY A 229 -24.62 -11.18 12.42
N ARG A 230 -24.11 -12.35 12.86
CA ARG A 230 -23.97 -12.69 14.27
C ARG A 230 -22.60 -12.29 14.81
N SER A 231 -22.61 -11.71 16.00
CA SER A 231 -21.41 -11.23 16.67
C SER A 231 -20.61 -12.31 17.39
N ASP A 232 -21.15 -13.52 17.54
CA ASP A 232 -20.48 -14.66 18.18
C ASP A 232 -19.81 -15.62 17.19
N LEU A 233 -19.69 -15.20 15.93
CA LEU A 233 -19.02 -15.92 14.85
C LEU A 233 -17.83 -15.10 14.33
N TYR A 234 -17.12 -15.61 13.33
CA TYR A 234 -15.98 -14.92 12.73
C TYR A 234 -16.34 -13.52 12.23
N SER A 235 -15.49 -12.55 12.54
CA SER A 235 -15.52 -11.20 11.97
C SER A 235 -14.09 -10.65 11.82
N GLY A 236 -13.92 -9.60 11.02
CA GLY A 236 -12.60 -9.02 10.72
C GLY A 236 -12.07 -9.40 9.34
N ASN A 237 -10.80 -9.77 9.26
CA ASN A 237 -10.03 -10.10 8.06
C ASN A 237 -10.10 -9.02 6.99
N ALA A 238 -10.09 -7.76 7.41
CA ALA A 238 -10.15 -6.60 6.53
C ALA A 238 -9.04 -6.66 5.47
N VAL A 239 -9.31 -6.20 4.25
CA VAL A 239 -8.29 -6.05 3.20
C VAL A 239 -8.00 -4.55 3.08
N TRP A 240 -7.02 -4.07 3.84
CA TRP A 240 -6.92 -2.65 4.19
C TRP A 240 -5.60 -1.96 3.85
N GLY A 241 -4.58 -2.74 3.43
CA GLY A 241 -3.20 -2.29 3.21
C GLY A 241 -2.96 -1.47 1.92
N SER A 242 -1.80 -1.68 1.28
CA SER A 242 -1.44 -1.12 -0.04
C SER A 242 -2.21 -1.74 -1.20
N ALA A 243 -1.96 -1.29 -2.42
CA ALA A 243 -2.58 -1.84 -3.62
C ALA A 243 -2.19 -3.29 -3.90
N PRO A 244 -3.13 -4.12 -4.40
CA PRO A 244 -2.85 -5.52 -4.72
C PRO A 244 -1.89 -5.67 -5.90
N ALA A 245 -1.04 -6.70 -5.88
CA ALA A 245 -0.18 -7.04 -7.00
C ALA A 245 -0.87 -8.03 -7.95
N ILE A 246 -0.65 -7.90 -9.26
CA ILE A 246 -1.30 -8.75 -10.28
C ILE A 246 -0.23 -9.45 -11.12
N ASP A 247 -0.41 -10.76 -11.30
CA ASP A 247 0.30 -11.57 -12.28
C ASP A 247 -0.61 -11.89 -13.48
N PRO A 248 -0.45 -11.18 -14.60
CA PRO A 248 -1.14 -11.45 -15.86
C PRO A 248 -0.96 -12.87 -16.40
N VAL A 249 0.21 -13.48 -16.17
CA VAL A 249 0.59 -14.72 -16.85
C VAL A 249 -0.16 -15.89 -16.22
N ASN A 250 -0.14 -15.98 -14.89
CA ASN A 250 -0.87 -17.02 -14.17
C ASN A 250 -2.31 -16.62 -13.83
N LYS A 251 -2.73 -15.40 -14.21
CA LYS A 251 -4.07 -14.85 -13.96
C LYS A 251 -4.39 -14.77 -12.46
N LEU A 252 -3.42 -14.30 -11.68
CA LEU A 252 -3.54 -14.20 -10.22
C LEU A 252 -3.46 -12.76 -9.75
N VAL A 253 -4.21 -12.46 -8.69
CA VAL A 253 -4.07 -11.22 -7.90
C VAL A 253 -3.75 -11.59 -6.47
N TYR A 254 -2.79 -10.85 -5.89
CA TYR A 254 -2.23 -11.14 -4.58
C TYR A 254 -2.60 -10.06 -3.58
N ILE A 255 -3.08 -10.50 -2.42
CA ILE A 255 -3.52 -9.65 -1.33
C ILE A 255 -2.97 -10.17 0.00
N ALA A 256 -3.11 -9.34 1.03
CA ALA A 256 -2.96 -9.78 2.41
C ALA A 256 -4.11 -9.24 3.27
N THR A 257 -4.34 -9.90 4.39
CA THR A 257 -5.53 -9.71 5.23
C THR A 257 -5.19 -9.31 6.65
N GLY A 258 -6.17 -8.67 7.27
CA GLY A 258 -6.14 -8.28 8.67
C GLY A 258 -6.40 -9.42 9.66
N ASN A 259 -6.38 -9.07 10.94
CA ASN A 259 -6.70 -9.95 12.08
C ASN A 259 -8.19 -10.29 12.14
N ASN A 260 -8.54 -11.27 12.98
CA ASN A 260 -9.93 -11.48 13.39
C ASN A 260 -10.32 -10.39 14.39
N TYR A 261 -11.59 -9.96 14.35
CA TYR A 261 -12.19 -9.12 15.39
C TYR A 261 -12.85 -9.97 16.46
N GLU A 262 -13.51 -11.07 16.06
CA GLU A 262 -14.08 -12.07 16.95
C GLU A 262 -14.00 -13.45 16.28
N THR A 263 -14.01 -14.51 17.11
CA THR A 263 -14.04 -15.91 16.68
C THR A 263 -15.09 -16.71 17.47
N PRO A 264 -15.64 -17.80 16.92
CA PRO A 264 -16.54 -18.67 17.67
C PRO A 264 -15.90 -19.20 18.96
N SER A 265 -16.70 -19.37 20.01
CA SER A 265 -16.20 -19.82 21.32
C SER A 265 -15.44 -21.14 21.27
N TYR A 266 -15.87 -22.10 20.43
CA TYR A 266 -15.17 -23.37 20.29
C TYR A 266 -13.76 -23.23 19.67
N VAL A 267 -13.54 -22.18 18.88
CA VAL A 267 -12.22 -21.86 18.30
C VAL A 267 -11.35 -21.24 19.38
N ALA A 268 -11.89 -20.29 20.14
CA ALA A 268 -11.20 -19.68 21.28
C ALA A 268 -10.75 -20.75 22.31
N ASP A 269 -11.64 -21.69 22.64
CA ASP A 269 -11.32 -22.83 23.52
C ASP A 269 -10.23 -23.72 22.94
N CYS A 270 -10.28 -24.03 21.64
CA CYS A 270 -9.25 -24.83 20.97
C CYS A 270 -7.88 -24.12 21.01
N VAL A 271 -7.84 -22.82 20.66
CA VAL A 271 -6.62 -22.02 20.64
C VAL A 271 -6.01 -21.90 22.03
N ALA A 272 -6.82 -21.68 23.06
CA ALA A 272 -6.36 -21.60 24.45
C ALA A 272 -5.73 -22.91 24.96
N ASN A 273 -6.12 -24.06 24.38
CA ASN A 273 -5.60 -25.38 24.73
C ASN A 273 -4.47 -25.87 23.79
N ALA A 274 -4.16 -25.14 22.72
CA ALA A 274 -3.12 -25.52 21.78
C ALA A 274 -1.71 -25.26 22.34
N SER A 275 -0.75 -26.11 22.00
CA SER A 275 0.61 -26.06 22.58
C SER A 275 1.58 -25.16 21.81
N ASN A 276 1.27 -24.79 20.56
CA ASN A 276 2.12 -23.97 19.69
C ASN A 276 1.29 -23.31 18.58
N SER A 277 1.90 -22.37 17.85
CA SER A 277 1.23 -21.62 16.78
C SER A 277 0.71 -22.49 15.63
N VAL A 278 1.38 -23.61 15.32
CA VAL A 278 0.95 -24.54 14.27
C VAL A 278 -0.34 -25.25 14.66
N ASP A 279 -0.48 -25.64 15.92
CA ASP A 279 -1.71 -26.26 16.42
C ASP A 279 -2.84 -25.23 16.57
N MET A 280 -2.53 -23.99 16.96
CA MET A 280 -3.50 -22.89 16.96
C MET A 280 -4.08 -22.64 15.55
N MET A 281 -3.24 -22.65 14.50
CA MET A 281 -3.72 -22.50 13.11
C MET A 281 -4.73 -23.58 12.71
N LYS A 282 -4.62 -24.81 13.24
CA LYS A 282 -5.55 -25.91 12.94
C LYS A 282 -6.92 -25.76 13.61
N CYS A 283 -7.04 -24.91 14.63
CA CYS A 283 -8.31 -24.64 15.30
C CYS A 283 -9.28 -23.83 14.43
N HIS A 284 -8.76 -23.11 13.44
CA HIS A 284 -9.55 -22.20 12.62
C HIS A 284 -10.19 -22.88 11.42
N ASP A 285 -11.33 -22.36 10.98
CA ASP A 285 -11.93 -22.76 9.71
C ASP A 285 -10.92 -22.54 8.55
N PRO A 286 -10.79 -23.49 7.61
CA PRO A 286 -9.92 -23.33 6.45
C PRO A 286 -10.20 -22.07 5.62
N ASN A 287 -11.46 -21.62 5.58
CA ASN A 287 -11.92 -20.41 4.88
C ASN A 287 -11.82 -19.15 5.74
N ASN A 288 -11.37 -19.23 6.98
CA ASN A 288 -11.00 -18.05 7.76
C ASN A 288 -9.59 -17.62 7.34
N HIS A 289 -9.43 -16.50 6.65
CA HIS A 289 -8.15 -16.07 6.09
C HIS A 289 -7.55 -14.88 6.84
N PHE A 290 -7.49 -14.90 8.17
CA PHE A 290 -6.80 -13.88 8.96
C PHE A 290 -5.28 -13.98 8.81
N ASP A 291 -4.58 -12.85 8.92
CA ASP A 291 -3.10 -12.75 8.90
C ASP A 291 -2.44 -13.55 7.77
N ALA A 292 -3.03 -13.49 6.60
CA ALA A 292 -2.69 -14.35 5.48
C ALA A 292 -2.23 -13.55 4.27
N ILE A 293 -1.33 -14.14 3.50
CA ILE A 293 -1.10 -13.79 2.10
C ILE A 293 -1.93 -14.75 1.25
N LEU A 294 -2.58 -14.24 0.21
CA LEU A 294 -3.46 -15.02 -0.66
C LEU A 294 -3.23 -14.72 -2.13
N ALA A 295 -3.58 -15.69 -2.98
CA ALA A 295 -3.77 -15.50 -4.40
C ALA A 295 -5.22 -15.80 -4.79
N LEU A 296 -5.81 -14.93 -5.59
CA LEU A 296 -7.13 -15.13 -6.18
C LEU A 296 -7.02 -15.16 -7.70
N ASN A 297 -7.84 -15.96 -8.35
CA ASN A 297 -7.97 -15.94 -9.80
C ASN A 297 -8.62 -14.62 -10.25
N ILE A 298 -8.01 -13.91 -11.20
CA ILE A 298 -8.51 -12.59 -11.64
C ILE A 298 -9.84 -12.66 -12.40
N ASP A 299 -10.18 -13.80 -12.99
CA ASP A 299 -11.39 -13.99 -13.78
C ASP A 299 -12.57 -14.35 -12.87
N THR A 300 -12.36 -15.22 -11.88
CA THR A 300 -13.44 -15.80 -11.05
C THR A 300 -13.52 -15.25 -9.62
N GLY A 301 -12.44 -14.67 -9.11
CA GLY A 301 -12.32 -14.31 -7.69
C GLY A 301 -12.13 -15.51 -6.75
N GLU A 302 -11.95 -16.73 -7.28
CA GLU A 302 -11.69 -17.92 -6.47
C GLU A 302 -10.31 -17.83 -5.81
N ILE A 303 -10.24 -18.15 -4.51
CA ILE A 303 -8.97 -18.25 -3.78
C ILE A 303 -8.23 -19.50 -4.26
N VAL A 304 -7.10 -19.31 -4.93
CA VAL A 304 -6.25 -20.39 -5.46
C VAL A 304 -5.40 -20.98 -4.35
N TRP A 305 -4.83 -20.11 -3.50
CA TRP A 305 -4.15 -20.53 -2.28
C TRP A 305 -4.22 -19.42 -1.22
N SER A 306 -4.12 -19.83 0.05
CA SER A 306 -4.03 -18.94 1.20
C SER A 306 -3.03 -19.47 2.21
N ARG A 307 -2.25 -18.57 2.80
CA ARG A 307 -1.15 -18.89 3.71
C ARG A 307 -1.21 -17.98 4.93
N LYS A 308 -1.75 -18.51 6.02
CA LYS A 308 -1.74 -17.86 7.33
C LYS A 308 -0.32 -17.80 7.88
N THR A 309 0.03 -16.69 8.51
CA THR A 309 1.34 -16.49 9.15
C THR A 309 1.27 -16.39 10.67
N ALA A 310 0.06 -16.37 11.23
CA ALA A 310 -0.21 -16.38 12.66
C ALA A 310 -1.21 -17.48 13.06
N GLY A 311 -1.09 -17.97 14.30
CA GLY A 311 -2.03 -18.94 14.89
C GLY A 311 -3.13 -18.33 15.76
N LEU A 312 -2.88 -17.14 16.30
CA LEU A 312 -3.80 -16.36 17.12
C LEU A 312 -3.61 -14.90 16.79
N ASP A 313 -4.65 -14.28 16.24
CA ASP A 313 -4.78 -12.83 16.22
C ASP A 313 -6.25 -12.42 16.24
N ASN A 314 -6.82 -12.41 17.45
CA ASN A 314 -8.17 -11.93 17.71
C ASN A 314 -8.06 -10.60 18.45
N TRP A 315 -8.29 -9.50 17.77
CA TRP A 315 -8.00 -8.19 18.31
C TRP A 315 -9.01 -7.14 17.87
N THR A 316 -9.30 -6.21 18.76
CA THR A 316 -9.96 -4.94 18.43
C THR A 316 -9.33 -3.82 19.25
N VAL A 317 -9.69 -2.56 18.95
CA VAL A 317 -9.24 -1.41 19.76
C VAL A 317 -9.71 -1.53 21.21
N ALA A 318 -10.73 -2.36 21.51
CA ALA A 318 -11.12 -2.68 22.89
C ALA A 318 -10.09 -3.57 23.63
N CYS A 319 -8.94 -3.92 23.07
CA CYS A 319 -7.85 -4.52 23.84
C CYS A 319 -6.85 -3.50 24.40
N VAL A 320 -6.97 -2.23 24.02
CA VAL A 320 -6.08 -1.13 24.43
C VAL A 320 -6.87 0.14 24.76
N PHE A 321 -6.29 1.10 25.49
CA PHE A 321 -6.93 2.37 25.93
C PHE A 321 -7.94 2.29 27.11
N ASN A 322 -8.39 3.46 27.58
CA ASN A 322 -9.39 3.64 28.64
C ASN A 322 -10.81 3.50 28.03
N GLN A 323 -11.34 2.28 28.03
CA GLN A 323 -12.43 1.89 27.12
C GLN A 323 -13.83 1.98 27.69
N THR A 324 -14.78 2.23 26.80
CA THR A 324 -16.22 2.20 27.10
C THR A 324 -16.77 0.76 27.11
N ASN A 325 -16.15 -0.16 26.36
CA ASN A 325 -16.62 -1.54 26.21
C ASN A 325 -15.47 -2.58 26.35
N PRO A 326 -14.86 -2.73 27.53
CA PRO A 326 -13.76 -3.68 27.74
C PRO A 326 -14.10 -5.15 27.44
N GLN A 327 -15.39 -5.51 27.47
CA GLN A 327 -15.86 -6.83 27.08
C GLN A 327 -15.67 -7.16 25.60
N ASN A 328 -15.44 -6.16 24.74
CA ASN A 328 -15.22 -6.35 23.31
C ASN A 328 -13.74 -6.64 22.98
N CYS A 329 -12.86 -6.78 23.99
CA CYS A 329 -11.56 -7.42 23.77
C CYS A 329 -11.75 -8.94 23.69
N PRO A 330 -11.42 -9.59 22.57
CA PRO A 330 -11.56 -11.03 22.44
C PRO A 330 -10.70 -11.78 23.46
N THR A 331 -11.15 -12.97 23.86
CA THR A 331 -10.39 -13.86 24.74
C THR A 331 -10.23 -15.23 24.07
N PRO A 332 -9.00 -15.71 23.82
CA PRO A 332 -7.72 -15.05 24.07
C PRO A 332 -7.48 -13.86 23.12
N ALA A 333 -6.87 -12.78 23.65
CA ALA A 333 -6.53 -11.60 22.86
C ALA A 333 -5.28 -11.84 22.02
N GLY A 334 -5.34 -11.41 20.76
CA GLY A 334 -4.25 -11.40 19.79
C GLY A 334 -3.31 -10.21 19.95
N PRO A 335 -2.15 -10.25 19.29
CA PRO A 335 -1.16 -9.18 19.33
C PRO A 335 -1.39 -8.02 18.33
N ASP A 336 -2.37 -8.11 17.42
CA ASP A 336 -2.55 -7.21 16.26
C ASP A 336 -1.30 -7.19 15.35
N TYR A 337 -0.92 -8.38 14.88
CA TYR A 337 0.26 -8.64 14.06
C TYR A 337 -0.07 -8.95 12.59
N ASP A 338 -1.28 -8.59 12.17
CA ASP A 338 -1.79 -8.71 10.83
C ASP A 338 -0.97 -7.97 9.75
N PHE A 339 -1.39 -8.15 8.49
CA PHE A 339 -0.78 -7.46 7.36
C PHE A 339 -1.45 -6.12 7.08
N GLY A 340 -0.79 -5.03 7.48
CA GLY A 340 -1.18 -3.67 7.08
C GLY A 340 -0.65 -3.20 5.73
N GLN A 341 -0.26 -4.12 4.86
CA GLN A 341 0.13 -3.87 3.48
C GLN A 341 -0.20 -5.08 2.60
N ALA A 342 -0.50 -4.86 1.32
CA ALA A 342 -0.57 -5.90 0.32
C ALA A 342 0.85 -6.34 -0.11
N PRO A 343 1.02 -7.59 -0.56
CA PRO A 343 2.31 -8.07 -1.04
C PRO A 343 2.73 -7.34 -2.33
N LEU A 344 4.04 -7.27 -2.54
CA LEU A 344 4.59 -6.98 -3.86
C LEU A 344 4.94 -8.27 -4.60
N LEU A 345 4.97 -8.20 -5.93
CA LEU A 345 5.28 -9.30 -6.82
C LEU A 345 6.64 -9.05 -7.50
N VAL A 346 7.53 -10.04 -7.47
CA VAL A 346 8.88 -9.87 -8.02
C VAL A 346 9.47 -11.17 -8.50
N ASN A 347 10.19 -11.14 -9.62
CA ASN A 347 10.92 -12.29 -10.13
C ASN A 347 12.31 -12.34 -9.51
N THR A 348 12.75 -13.54 -9.14
CA THR A 348 14.14 -13.78 -8.75
C THR A 348 14.68 -15.04 -9.43
N CYS A 349 16.00 -15.10 -9.61
CA CYS A 349 16.70 -16.24 -10.15
C CYS A 349 17.83 -16.65 -9.22
N TYR A 350 17.85 -17.92 -8.84
CA TYR A 350 18.91 -18.51 -8.05
C TYR A 350 20.19 -18.66 -8.89
N SER A 351 21.33 -18.84 -8.22
CA SER A 351 22.62 -19.11 -8.88
C SER A 351 22.63 -20.41 -9.69
N SER A 352 21.70 -21.33 -9.41
CA SER A 352 21.44 -22.53 -10.21
C SER A 352 20.84 -22.24 -11.60
N GLY A 353 20.34 -21.03 -11.82
CA GLY A 353 19.61 -20.63 -13.03
C GLY A 353 18.10 -20.86 -12.95
N GLU A 354 17.60 -21.46 -11.86
CA GLU A 354 16.17 -21.58 -11.60
C GLU A 354 15.60 -20.22 -11.23
N CYS A 355 14.51 -19.81 -11.90
CA CYS A 355 13.81 -18.57 -11.60
C CYS A 355 12.43 -18.87 -11.05
N ILE A 356 12.05 -18.14 -10.00
CA ILE A 356 10.71 -18.18 -9.42
C ILE A 356 10.18 -16.77 -9.28
N GLN A 357 8.87 -16.66 -9.20
CA GLN A 357 8.21 -15.43 -8.79
C GLN A 357 7.87 -15.50 -7.32
N LEU A 358 8.18 -14.42 -6.60
CA LEU A 358 7.92 -14.27 -5.19
C LEU A 358 6.82 -13.25 -4.95
N VAL A 359 6.00 -13.53 -3.94
CA VAL A 359 5.14 -12.54 -3.29
C VAL A 359 5.68 -12.25 -1.91
N ILE A 360 5.93 -10.98 -1.63
CA ILE A 360 6.65 -10.56 -0.43
C ILE A 360 5.83 -9.50 0.31
N ALA A 361 5.61 -9.70 1.61
CA ALA A 361 4.99 -8.73 2.49
C ALA A 361 5.61 -8.77 3.89
N THR A 362 5.63 -7.62 4.56
CA THR A 362 6.03 -7.52 5.97
C THR A 362 4.81 -7.27 6.84
N ALA A 363 4.64 -8.05 7.89
CA ALA A 363 3.52 -7.93 8.81
C ALA A 363 3.81 -6.90 9.93
N LYS A 364 2.78 -6.52 10.69
CA LYS A 364 2.93 -5.70 11.91
C LYS A 364 3.78 -6.38 12.99
N SER A 365 3.97 -7.69 12.93
CA SER A 365 4.95 -8.42 13.74
C SER A 365 6.42 -8.02 13.47
N GLY A 366 6.69 -7.31 12.37
CA GLY A 366 8.04 -7.00 11.91
C GLY A 366 8.70 -8.12 11.12
N ILE A 367 8.03 -9.27 10.96
CA ILE A 367 8.49 -10.38 10.13
C ILE A 367 8.13 -10.13 8.68
N THR A 368 9.13 -10.23 7.79
CA THR A 368 8.95 -10.25 6.34
C THR A 368 8.86 -11.69 5.86
N TRP A 369 7.85 -11.95 5.03
CA TRP A 369 7.58 -13.27 4.45
C TRP A 369 7.70 -13.20 2.93
N ALA A 370 8.46 -14.13 2.34
CA ALA A 370 8.47 -14.34 0.91
C ALA A 370 7.96 -15.73 0.57
N LEU A 371 6.93 -15.77 -0.26
CA LEU A 371 6.27 -17.00 -0.68
C LEU A 371 6.45 -17.17 -2.19
N ASN A 372 6.48 -18.42 -2.63
CA ASN A 372 6.35 -18.75 -4.04
C ASN A 372 4.97 -18.28 -4.55
N ALA A 373 4.96 -17.44 -5.57
CA ALA A 373 3.73 -16.82 -6.08
C ALA A 373 2.72 -17.83 -6.65
N ALA A 374 3.19 -18.98 -7.16
CA ALA A 374 2.33 -20.01 -7.73
C ALA A 374 1.75 -20.95 -6.67
N THR A 375 2.52 -21.32 -5.64
CA THR A 375 2.14 -22.36 -4.66
C THR A 375 1.80 -21.82 -3.27
N GLY A 376 2.17 -20.57 -2.97
CA GLY A 376 2.12 -19.99 -1.63
C GLY A 376 3.12 -20.63 -0.66
N GLU A 377 4.03 -21.51 -1.09
CA GLU A 377 5.01 -22.08 -0.17
C GLU A 377 5.96 -21.00 0.34
N ILE A 378 6.24 -20.99 1.64
CA ILE A 378 7.18 -20.05 2.25
C ILE A 378 8.58 -20.43 1.77
N ILE A 379 9.23 -19.51 1.08
CA ILE A 379 10.62 -19.67 0.61
C ILE A 379 11.57 -19.21 1.71
N TRP A 380 11.30 -18.05 2.30
CA TRP A 380 12.05 -17.54 3.45
C TRP A 380 11.18 -16.61 4.29
N SER A 381 11.59 -16.42 5.54
CA SER A 381 11.02 -15.43 6.45
C SER A 381 12.13 -14.81 7.30
N THR A 382 12.09 -13.50 7.50
CA THR A 382 13.12 -12.77 8.25
C THR A 382 12.48 -11.84 9.26
N ASN A 383 12.92 -11.90 10.52
CA ASN A 383 12.60 -10.87 11.49
C ASN A 383 13.36 -9.60 11.11
N SER A 384 12.65 -8.66 10.49
CA SER A 384 13.22 -7.41 10.01
C SER A 384 13.09 -6.27 11.01
N GLY A 385 12.53 -6.49 12.20
CA GLY A 385 12.39 -5.49 13.25
C GLY A 385 11.38 -5.87 14.33
N PRO A 386 11.31 -5.15 15.46
CA PRO A 386 10.33 -5.42 16.50
C PRO A 386 8.89 -5.23 16.03
N GLY A 387 7.98 -6.11 16.46
CA GLY A 387 6.54 -6.01 16.18
C GLY A 387 5.78 -5.15 17.19
N ALA A 388 4.66 -4.58 16.75
CA ALA A 388 3.72 -3.83 17.60
C ALA A 388 2.33 -3.71 16.96
N VAL A 389 1.30 -3.47 17.78
CA VAL A 389 -0.08 -3.10 17.36
C VAL A 389 -0.06 -1.89 16.41
N GLY A 390 0.70 -0.85 16.77
CA GLY A 390 0.92 0.33 15.93
C GLY A 390 1.93 0.12 14.78
N GLY A 391 2.41 -1.11 14.61
CA GLY A 391 3.29 -1.55 13.52
C GLY A 391 4.69 -2.00 13.92
N GLY A 392 5.12 -3.09 13.27
CA GLY A 392 6.46 -3.31 12.71
C GLY A 392 6.55 -2.59 11.36
N SER A 393 6.00 -3.15 10.28
CA SER A 393 5.88 -2.50 8.96
C SER A 393 4.43 -2.35 8.50
N LEU A 394 4.10 -1.23 7.85
CA LEU A 394 2.75 -0.86 7.43
C LEU A 394 2.77 -0.11 6.09
N PHE A 395 1.59 -0.05 5.45
CA PHE A 395 1.25 0.70 4.23
C PHE A 395 2.04 0.41 2.96
N GLY A 396 3.31 0.01 2.96
CA GLY A 396 3.99 -0.42 1.74
C GLY A 396 5.51 -0.46 1.80
N CYS A 397 6.07 -1.46 1.14
CA CYS A 397 7.50 -1.66 0.93
C CYS A 397 7.88 -1.40 -0.54
N ALA A 398 9.18 -1.34 -0.83
CA ALA A 398 9.69 -1.10 -2.19
C ALA A 398 10.77 -2.10 -2.57
N THR A 399 11.03 -2.25 -3.86
CA THR A 399 12.13 -3.09 -4.34
C THR A 399 12.83 -2.51 -5.57
N ASP A 400 14.14 -2.77 -5.66
CA ASP A 400 14.95 -2.55 -6.87
C ASP A 400 15.09 -3.82 -7.74
N GLY A 401 14.32 -4.87 -7.42
CA GLY A 401 14.39 -6.19 -8.04
C GLY A 401 15.46 -7.13 -7.47
N LYS A 402 16.37 -6.63 -6.62
CA LYS A 402 17.42 -7.42 -5.94
C LYS A 402 17.30 -7.35 -4.41
N ARG A 403 16.82 -6.21 -3.92
CA ARG A 403 16.67 -5.86 -2.52
C ARG A 403 15.21 -5.55 -2.25
N TYR A 404 14.73 -6.01 -1.11
CA TYR A 404 13.43 -5.64 -0.57
C TYR A 404 13.65 -4.67 0.58
N PHE A 405 13.15 -3.45 0.44
CA PHE A 405 13.30 -2.40 1.43
C PHE A 405 12.08 -2.39 2.36
N VAL A 406 12.31 -2.24 3.65
CA VAL A 406 11.27 -2.30 4.69
C VAL A 406 11.35 -1.06 5.55
N SER A 407 10.21 -0.40 5.78
CA SER A 407 10.08 0.57 6.86
C SER A 407 9.65 -0.14 8.14
N GLN A 408 10.46 -0.01 9.18
CA GLN A 408 10.15 -0.49 10.52
C GLN A 408 9.86 0.68 11.43
N ALA A 409 8.69 0.69 12.05
CA ALA A 409 8.23 1.76 12.91
C ALA A 409 8.75 1.62 14.35
N ASN A 410 8.87 0.38 14.86
CA ASN A 410 9.16 0.09 16.27
C ASN A 410 8.26 0.91 17.22
N ALA A 411 6.93 0.84 17.01
CA ALA A 411 5.98 1.75 17.64
C ALA A 411 5.95 1.69 19.18
N ASN A 412 6.45 0.60 19.77
CA ASN A 412 6.56 0.40 21.22
C ASN A 412 7.90 0.89 21.81
N ASN A 413 8.78 1.47 21.00
CA ASN A 413 10.12 1.90 21.37
C ASN A 413 10.92 0.80 22.08
N LEU A 414 10.84 -0.44 21.56
CA LEU A 414 11.59 -1.57 22.10
C LEU A 414 13.07 -1.42 21.73
N GLN A 415 13.94 -1.96 22.58
CA GLN A 415 15.36 -2.04 22.24
C GLN A 415 15.53 -2.89 20.97
N TYR A 416 16.13 -2.30 19.95
CA TYR A 416 16.38 -2.93 18.67
C TYR A 416 17.88 -2.88 18.34
N VAL A 417 18.51 -4.05 18.32
CA VAL A 417 19.91 -4.21 17.95
C VAL A 417 20.00 -4.43 16.44
N LEU A 418 20.77 -3.58 15.76
CA LEU A 418 20.97 -3.70 14.31
C LEU A 418 22.09 -4.69 14.03
N ASP A 419 21.81 -5.70 13.20
CA ASP A 419 22.76 -6.75 12.80
C ASP A 419 23.80 -6.21 11.81
N LYS A 420 23.36 -5.36 10.88
CA LYS A 420 24.20 -4.75 9.84
C LYS A 420 23.92 -3.24 9.75
N PRO A 421 24.33 -2.44 10.75
CA PRO A 421 24.10 -1.00 10.71
C PRO A 421 24.80 -0.35 9.51
N ALA A 422 24.06 0.45 8.75
CA ALA A 422 24.59 1.28 7.67
C ALA A 422 25.51 2.40 8.23
N PRO A 423 26.36 3.02 7.40
CA PRO A 423 27.19 4.14 7.83
C PRO A 423 26.39 5.23 8.55
N GLY A 424 26.85 5.63 9.74
CA GLY A 424 26.18 6.63 10.59
C GLY A 424 25.06 6.10 11.48
N SER A 425 24.67 4.82 11.36
CA SER A 425 23.68 4.21 12.25
C SER A 425 24.32 3.62 13.51
N PRO A 426 23.77 3.85 14.71
CA PRO A 426 24.22 3.18 15.93
C PRO A 426 23.85 1.68 15.90
N SER A 427 24.57 0.85 16.65
CA SER A 427 24.30 -0.59 16.74
C SER A 427 23.03 -0.94 17.52
N THR A 428 22.47 0.01 18.27
CA THR A 428 21.27 -0.19 19.08
C THR A 428 20.43 1.07 19.07
N ILE A 429 19.13 0.90 18.80
CA ILE A 429 18.14 1.98 18.72
C ILE A 429 16.88 1.61 19.51
N TYR A 430 16.04 2.63 19.73
CA TYR A 430 14.68 2.49 20.29
C TYR A 430 13.63 3.08 19.35
N SER A 431 14.03 3.40 18.11
CA SER A 431 13.22 4.06 17.10
C SER A 431 13.03 3.16 15.89
N GLY A 432 12.42 3.70 14.84
CA GLY A 432 12.31 3.03 13.56
C GLY A 432 13.63 2.93 12.79
N ALA A 433 13.64 2.09 11.77
CA ALA A 433 14.76 1.89 10.85
C ALA A 433 14.26 1.52 9.45
N ILE A 434 15.13 1.72 8.46
CA ILE A 434 14.99 1.11 7.13
C ILE A 434 15.87 -0.11 7.05
N VAL A 435 15.31 -1.21 6.55
CA VAL A 435 16.01 -2.49 6.41
C VAL A 435 16.00 -2.90 4.96
N ALA A 436 17.17 -3.24 4.41
CA ALA A 436 17.26 -3.90 3.12
C ALA A 436 17.50 -5.39 3.31
N LEU A 437 16.65 -6.20 2.68
CA LEU A 437 16.78 -7.65 2.62
C LEU A 437 17.19 -8.07 1.21
N ASP A 438 18.03 -9.08 1.10
CA ASP A 438 18.25 -9.77 -0.16
C ASP A 438 16.96 -10.50 -0.57
N ILE A 439 16.47 -10.25 -1.77
CA ILE A 439 15.16 -10.72 -2.20
C ILE A 439 15.09 -12.26 -2.37
N THR A 440 16.24 -12.89 -2.59
CA THR A 440 16.33 -14.32 -2.89
C THR A 440 16.47 -15.15 -1.63
N THR A 441 17.19 -14.62 -0.64
CA THR A 441 17.57 -15.34 0.59
C THR A 441 16.89 -14.82 1.85
N GLY A 442 16.33 -13.60 1.81
CA GLY A 442 15.80 -12.91 2.99
C GLY A 442 16.87 -12.35 3.92
N GLY A 443 18.16 -12.52 3.61
CA GLY A 443 19.25 -12.06 4.47
C GLY A 443 19.29 -10.53 4.57
N ILE A 444 19.47 -10.01 5.79
CA ILE A 444 19.67 -8.57 6.00
C ILE A 444 20.96 -8.14 5.28
N LEU A 445 20.88 -7.08 4.48
CA LEU A 445 22.00 -6.47 3.76
C LEU A 445 22.55 -5.26 4.52
N TRP A 446 21.66 -4.36 4.92
CA TRP A 446 21.97 -3.19 5.73
C TRP A 446 20.73 -2.71 6.49
N GLN A 447 20.95 -1.94 7.57
CA GLN A 447 19.92 -1.32 8.39
C GLN A 447 20.29 0.13 8.70
N THR A 448 19.44 1.08 8.30
CA THR A 448 19.64 2.51 8.54
C THR A 448 18.69 2.97 9.62
N ALA A 449 19.25 3.40 10.77
CA ALA A 449 18.46 3.95 11.86
C ALA A 449 17.79 5.27 11.46
N ASN A 450 16.54 5.48 11.88
CA ASN A 450 15.97 6.83 11.87
C ASN A 450 16.68 7.67 12.93
N LYS A 451 17.62 8.52 12.49
CA LYS A 451 18.43 9.36 13.37
C LYS A 451 17.63 10.38 14.21
N LEU A 452 16.39 10.66 13.82
CA LEU A 452 15.49 11.57 14.53
C LEU A 452 14.70 10.87 15.65
N GLN A 453 15.03 9.62 15.94
CA GLN A 453 14.41 8.81 17.00
C GLN A 453 12.88 8.69 16.86
N SER A 454 12.40 8.71 15.61
CA SER A 454 10.98 8.52 15.29
C SER A 454 10.75 7.18 14.58
N GLY A 455 9.49 6.74 14.57
CA GLY A 455 9.03 5.65 13.72
C GLY A 455 8.69 6.13 12.31
N GLY A 456 8.39 5.19 11.41
CA GLY A 456 7.80 5.49 10.12
C GLY A 456 6.95 4.33 9.66
N THR A 457 5.65 4.57 9.52
CA THR A 457 4.68 3.61 8.94
C THR A 457 4.36 3.97 7.49
N ALA A 458 4.86 5.10 7.00
CA ALA A 458 4.65 5.57 5.65
C ALA A 458 5.24 4.61 4.60
N PRO A 459 4.60 4.47 3.43
CA PRO A 459 5.16 3.67 2.37
C PRO A 459 6.48 4.26 1.87
N ILE A 460 7.46 3.39 1.63
CA ILE A 460 8.73 3.78 1.02
C ILE A 460 8.67 3.67 -0.50
N SER A 461 9.61 4.30 -1.19
CA SER A 461 9.72 4.23 -2.65
C SER A 461 11.15 4.08 -3.08
N TYR A 462 11.36 3.42 -4.21
CA TYR A 462 12.65 3.26 -4.83
C TYR A 462 12.66 3.90 -6.22
N SER A 463 13.79 4.51 -6.58
CA SER A 463 14.00 5.02 -7.93
C SER A 463 15.49 5.18 -8.19
N ASN A 464 15.99 4.59 -9.29
CA ASN A 464 17.34 4.82 -9.83
C ASN A 464 18.47 4.81 -8.77
N GLY A 465 18.50 3.80 -7.91
CA GLY A 465 19.52 3.64 -6.87
C GLY A 465 19.29 4.43 -5.58
N VAL A 466 18.14 5.11 -5.44
CA VAL A 466 17.77 5.88 -4.26
C VAL A 466 16.51 5.31 -3.60
N VAL A 467 16.53 5.14 -2.29
CA VAL A 467 15.35 4.78 -1.48
C VAL A 467 14.86 6.02 -0.73
N TYR A 468 13.59 6.35 -0.89
CA TYR A 468 12.95 7.49 -0.24
C TYR A 468 12.11 7.01 0.95
N TYR A 469 12.44 7.52 2.12
CA TYR A 469 11.86 7.15 3.41
C TYR A 469 11.24 8.36 4.11
N PRO A 470 9.91 8.40 4.22
CA PRO A 470 9.22 9.41 5.02
C PRO A 470 9.24 9.05 6.51
N SER A 471 9.69 9.98 7.34
CA SER A 471 9.71 9.84 8.79
C SER A 471 8.48 10.50 9.43
N TYR A 472 7.97 9.87 10.49
CA TYR A 472 6.86 10.39 11.28
C TYR A 472 7.33 11.34 12.41
N ASP A 473 8.53 11.92 12.28
CA ASP A 473 9.03 12.95 13.20
C ASP A 473 8.20 14.24 13.09
N THR A 474 8.30 15.09 14.11
CA THR A 474 7.49 16.31 14.22
C THR A 474 7.67 17.27 13.05
N ASN A 475 8.82 17.26 12.37
CA ASN A 475 9.11 18.13 11.24
C ASN A 475 8.79 17.47 9.89
N GLY A 476 8.42 16.17 9.88
CA GLY A 476 8.15 15.41 8.67
C GLY A 476 9.33 15.39 7.72
N THR A 477 10.37 14.64 8.08
CA THR A 477 11.60 14.55 7.31
C THR A 477 11.48 13.45 6.26
N LEU A 478 11.71 13.81 4.99
CA LEU A 478 11.94 12.87 3.91
C LEU A 478 13.44 12.59 3.81
N PHE A 479 13.83 11.34 4.03
CA PHE A 479 15.18 10.86 3.81
C PHE A 479 15.31 10.28 2.41
N ALA A 480 16.46 10.47 1.77
CA ALA A 480 16.86 9.72 0.59
C ALA A 480 18.15 8.96 0.90
N LEU A 481 18.13 7.64 0.71
CA LEU A 481 19.21 6.73 1.04
C LEU A 481 19.80 6.13 -0.23
N ASN A 482 21.10 5.83 -0.22
CA ASN A 482 21.71 4.97 -1.21
C ASN A 482 21.14 3.56 -1.09
N ALA A 483 20.55 3.03 -2.16
CA ALA A 483 19.91 1.72 -2.14
C ALA A 483 20.89 0.55 -1.86
N GLU A 484 22.17 0.72 -2.18
CA GLU A 484 23.18 -0.32 -2.02
C GLU A 484 23.78 -0.36 -0.62
N THR A 485 23.98 0.80 -0.01
CA THR A 485 24.74 0.93 1.25
C THR A 485 23.87 1.33 2.45
N GLY A 486 22.67 1.86 2.21
CA GLY A 486 21.82 2.45 3.24
C GLY A 486 22.28 3.83 3.73
N GLU A 487 23.35 4.39 3.17
CA GLU A 487 23.86 5.72 3.55
C GLU A 487 22.84 6.82 3.22
N THR A 488 22.61 7.74 4.15
CA THR A 488 21.77 8.91 3.91
C THR A 488 22.45 9.91 2.99
N LEU A 489 21.83 10.18 1.84
CA LEU A 489 22.34 11.09 0.81
C LEU A 489 21.68 12.47 0.86
N PHE A 490 20.44 12.55 1.32
CA PHE A 490 19.65 13.77 1.33
C PHE A 490 18.56 13.74 2.40
N GLU A 491 18.21 14.92 2.89
CA GLU A 491 17.13 15.16 3.85
C GLU A 491 16.35 16.41 3.50
N PHE A 492 15.02 16.33 3.55
CA PHE A 492 14.13 17.45 3.34
C PHE A 492 13.03 17.49 4.40
N GLN A 493 12.78 18.65 5.00
CA GLN A 493 11.74 18.84 6.00
C GLN A 493 10.51 19.46 5.38
N THR A 494 9.37 18.79 5.51
CA THR A 494 8.06 19.31 5.06
C THR A 494 7.38 20.19 6.11
N ILE A 495 7.93 20.29 7.33
CA ILE A 495 7.39 21.05 8.48
C ILE A 495 6.05 20.47 8.98
N GLY A 496 5.96 19.14 9.00
CA GLY A 496 4.87 18.37 9.62
C GLY A 496 4.90 16.91 9.20
N ALA A 497 4.59 16.00 10.13
CA ALA A 497 4.81 14.55 9.99
C ALA A 497 4.42 13.97 8.62
N LEU A 498 5.25 13.07 8.08
CA LEU A 498 5.00 12.42 6.79
C LEU A 498 4.40 11.04 6.98
N ASN A 499 3.21 10.83 6.44
CA ASN A 499 2.60 9.50 6.30
C ASN A 499 2.15 9.22 4.85
N CYS A 500 2.82 9.87 3.90
CA CYS A 500 2.59 9.76 2.47
C CYS A 500 3.80 9.07 1.84
N GLY A 501 3.56 8.07 0.98
CA GLY A 501 4.64 7.52 0.15
C GLY A 501 4.95 8.46 -1.00
N PRO A 502 6.21 8.82 -1.26
CA PRO A 502 6.56 9.74 -2.34
C PRO A 502 6.38 9.08 -3.72
N SER A 503 6.13 9.86 -4.75
CA SER A 503 6.27 9.41 -6.14
C SER A 503 7.48 10.09 -6.76
N ILE A 504 8.30 9.35 -7.51
CA ILE A 504 9.50 9.88 -8.14
C ILE A 504 9.39 9.65 -9.63
N VAL A 505 9.35 10.74 -10.39
CA VAL A 505 9.00 10.69 -11.80
C VAL A 505 9.44 11.96 -12.53
N ASN A 506 10.02 11.80 -13.72
CA ASN A 506 10.52 12.89 -14.57
C ASN A 506 11.42 13.90 -13.84
N GLY A 507 12.29 13.41 -12.97
CA GLY A 507 13.24 14.22 -12.20
C GLY A 507 12.59 15.02 -11.08
N VAL A 508 11.38 14.66 -10.65
CA VAL A 508 10.66 15.32 -9.55
C VAL A 508 10.22 14.30 -8.51
N VAL A 509 10.46 14.62 -7.24
CA VAL A 509 9.88 13.91 -6.08
C VAL A 509 8.64 14.66 -5.63
N TYR A 510 7.48 14.00 -5.63
CA TYR A 510 6.25 14.53 -5.06
C TYR A 510 5.93 13.85 -3.73
N VAL A 511 5.61 14.64 -2.71
CA VAL A 511 5.28 14.12 -1.37
C VAL A 511 4.24 15.01 -0.70
N GLY A 512 3.17 14.38 -0.19
CA GLY A 512 2.15 15.02 0.64
C GLY A 512 2.55 15.02 2.12
N SER A 513 2.08 15.99 2.88
CA SER A 513 2.35 16.08 4.32
C SER A 513 1.12 15.81 5.18
N GLY A 514 1.38 15.32 6.39
CA GLY A 514 0.36 15.06 7.41
C GLY A 514 -0.29 13.69 7.34
N TYR A 515 -1.18 13.45 8.30
CA TYR A 515 -2.06 12.29 8.40
C TYR A 515 -3.23 12.64 9.29
N GLY A 516 -4.44 12.24 8.92
CA GLY A 516 -5.62 12.64 9.68
C GLY A 516 -5.91 14.13 9.53
N GLN A 517 -6.29 14.78 10.63
CA GLN A 517 -6.46 16.23 10.71
C GLN A 517 -5.21 16.93 11.26
N ALA A 518 -4.03 16.30 11.14
CA ALA A 518 -2.77 16.89 11.57
C ALA A 518 -2.42 18.13 10.72
N VAL A 519 -1.71 19.06 11.33
CA VAL A 519 -1.39 20.36 10.73
C VAL A 519 -0.17 20.21 9.83
N ASN A 520 -0.38 20.20 8.51
CA ASN A 520 0.55 20.57 7.43
C ASN A 520 -0.11 20.20 6.09
N ASN A 521 -0.86 21.13 5.50
CA ASN A 521 -1.80 20.85 4.42
C ASN A 521 -1.16 21.08 3.05
N LYS A 522 -0.07 20.36 2.73
CA LYS A 522 0.75 20.66 1.56
C LYS A 522 1.12 19.42 0.74
N VAL A 523 1.35 19.64 -0.54
CA VAL A 523 2.11 18.75 -1.43
C VAL A 523 3.35 19.48 -1.91
N TYR A 524 4.50 18.85 -1.73
CA TYR A 524 5.80 19.37 -2.14
C TYR A 524 6.25 18.70 -3.43
N ALA A 525 6.80 19.50 -4.35
CA ALA A 525 7.53 19.02 -5.50
C ALA A 525 9.02 19.39 -5.34
N LEU A 526 9.91 18.41 -5.36
CA LEU A 526 11.36 18.60 -5.25
C LEU A 526 12.04 18.19 -6.54
N ALA A 527 12.95 19.01 -7.06
CA ALA A 527 13.71 18.70 -8.27
C ALA A 527 15.18 19.13 -8.12
N PRO A 528 16.12 18.50 -8.85
CA PRO A 528 17.50 19.00 -8.94
C PRO A 528 17.54 20.41 -9.53
N LEU A 529 18.54 21.19 -9.15
CA LEU A 529 18.81 22.51 -9.72
C LEU A 529 19.30 22.47 -11.16
#